data_AF-A0A7C1FUD6-F1
#
_entry.id   AF-A0A7C1FUD6-F1
#
_cell.length_a   1.000
_cell.length_b   1.000
_cell.length_c   1.000
_cell.angle_alpha   90.00
_cell.angle_beta   90.00
_cell.angle_gamma   90.00
#
_symmetry.space_group_name_H-M   'P 1'
#
loop_
_entity.id
_entity.type
_entity.pdbx_description
1 polymer ?
#
loop_
_entity_poly.entity_id
_entity_poly.type
_entity_poly.pdbx_seq_one_letter_code
_entity_poly.pdbx_strand_id
1 'polypeptide(L)'
;MKRAWMRTERLLILLAVLLAGVITMLALTGMAVGGLDVPHSGDGQPQGALQPTVRITTTLPDYFLPGTQPNWITHTLTPYFECQGCHSEEYNPREPLAEAPPNWKGSMVAQSARDPVFWAGLAVANQDAAFSGTYCLRCHAPKAWLEGRALPPDGSALEGSDFDGVQCELCHRLVNPVYEPGASPDRDLFILQALTTTVTITGSATLVVDTADHRRGPFEIVPPMPFDPHPFRTYRSPFHQKASLCGACHNISNPILSWDATANEYRLNPLNQPPADIGDDALFPLSRTFGEWWMSAYNSPQGVYAPQFGGNKAYVSICQDCHMRDVTGHGSSIAQAFGILRQDLPQHDLTGGNTWVPQTLMIHPVFSGTVDSQALITGMVRATYMLTNAATLDVLSAAGGELVVRVTNQSGHKLPTGKPDGRRIWLHVQAYDANNQLVFESGHYDPATGELTRDPAIKVYEARQGLTPAWAAQLGLPPGPSFHLMLNNVILFDNRIPPRGFTNAGFAAVQAAPVGYSYADGQYWDDTRYRLPCTAVRASVTLYYQTASREFIEFLRDENVTNGDGQLLYDLWMRTNRSAPVVMASRTVTLPGMCQAALPLILK
;
A
#
# COMPACT_ATOMS: atom_id res chain seq x y z
N MET A 1 7.94 -54.21 48.35
CA MET A 1 8.52 -52.94 48.87
C MET A 1 9.71 -52.38 48.09
N LYS A 2 10.45 -53.13 47.24
CA LYS A 2 11.54 -52.57 46.39
C LYS A 2 11.13 -51.98 45.02
N ARG A 3 9.84 -52.01 44.64
CA ARG A 3 9.35 -51.45 43.35
C ARG A 3 8.65 -50.08 43.46
N ALA A 4 8.39 -49.59 44.66
CA ALA A 4 7.81 -48.26 44.89
C ALA A 4 8.88 -47.15 44.98
N TRP A 5 10.11 -47.50 45.41
CA TRP A 5 11.22 -46.55 45.57
C TRP A 5 11.88 -46.12 44.25
N MET A 6 11.88 -46.97 43.22
CA MET A 6 12.47 -46.63 41.91
C MET A 6 11.61 -45.69 41.05
N ARG A 7 10.32 -45.49 41.40
CA ARG A 7 9.43 -44.57 40.66
C ARG A 7 9.52 -43.13 41.16
N THR A 8 9.85 -42.92 42.43
CA THR A 8 10.04 -41.58 43.02
C THR A 8 11.40 -40.98 42.65
N GLU A 9 12.47 -41.77 42.54
CA GLU A 9 13.79 -41.26 42.10
C GLU A 9 13.80 -40.82 40.64
N ARG A 10 13.10 -41.53 39.75
CA ARG A 10 12.98 -41.12 38.33
C ARG A 10 12.12 -39.87 38.16
N LEU A 11 11.12 -39.65 39.00
CA LEU A 11 10.29 -38.44 38.96
C LEU A 11 11.05 -37.20 39.48
N LEU A 12 11.89 -37.37 40.50
CA LEU A 12 12.74 -36.30 41.06
C LEU A 12 13.90 -35.92 40.13
N ILE A 13 14.47 -36.88 39.38
CA ILE A 13 15.50 -36.60 38.37
C ILE A 13 14.89 -35.92 37.14
N LEU A 14 13.67 -36.28 36.73
CA LEU A 14 12.95 -35.58 35.65
C LEU A 14 12.53 -34.16 36.06
N LEU A 15 12.11 -33.92 37.32
CA LEU A 15 11.83 -32.56 37.82
C LEU A 15 13.11 -31.71 37.94
N ALA A 16 14.24 -32.30 38.32
CA ALA A 16 15.51 -31.58 38.42
C ALA A 16 16.10 -31.21 37.05
N VAL A 17 15.90 -32.06 36.03
CA VAL A 17 16.29 -31.75 34.63
C VAL A 17 15.35 -30.72 34.00
N LEU A 18 14.06 -30.73 34.35
CA LEU A 18 13.11 -29.69 33.93
C LEU A 18 13.34 -28.34 34.64
N LEU A 19 13.66 -28.31 35.94
CA LEU A 19 14.02 -27.07 36.62
C LEU A 19 15.39 -26.53 36.18
N ALA A 20 16.37 -27.39 35.91
CA ALA A 20 17.65 -26.95 35.37
C ALA A 20 17.50 -26.37 33.96
N GLY A 21 16.65 -26.95 33.10
CA GLY A 21 16.34 -26.41 31.76
C GLY A 21 15.56 -25.09 31.78
N VAL A 22 14.70 -24.88 32.78
CA VAL A 22 13.97 -23.61 32.98
C VAL A 22 14.90 -22.52 33.54
N ILE A 23 15.88 -22.86 34.38
CA ILE A 23 16.84 -21.89 34.93
C ILE A 23 17.93 -21.51 33.90
N THR A 24 18.33 -22.39 32.97
CA THR A 24 19.19 -21.98 31.84
C THR A 24 18.44 -21.21 30.74
N MET A 25 17.13 -21.39 30.57
CA MET A 25 16.32 -20.50 29.71
C MET A 25 16.06 -19.12 30.32
N LEU A 26 16.01 -19.01 31.66
CA LEU A 26 15.85 -17.73 32.36
C LEU A 26 17.18 -16.95 32.55
N ALA A 27 18.34 -17.60 32.37
CA ALA A 27 19.65 -16.92 32.37
C ALA A 27 20.13 -16.49 30.97
N LEU A 28 19.45 -16.92 29.89
CA LEU A 28 19.69 -16.45 28.52
C LEU A 28 18.70 -15.35 28.07
N THR A 29 17.70 -15.02 28.90
CA THR A 29 16.72 -13.93 28.66
C THR A 29 17.09 -12.62 29.34
N GLY A 30 18.31 -12.52 29.90
CA GLY A 30 18.91 -11.28 30.38
C GLY A 30 19.65 -10.49 29.30
N MET A 31 19.32 -10.66 28.02
CA MET A 31 19.64 -9.62 27.04
C MET A 31 18.72 -8.46 27.34
N ALA A 32 19.29 -7.42 27.93
CA ALA A 32 18.69 -6.10 27.90
C ALA A 32 18.07 -5.90 26.52
N VAL A 33 16.79 -5.55 26.49
CA VAL A 33 16.18 -4.87 25.35
C VAL A 33 16.91 -3.54 25.27
N GLY A 34 18.16 -3.57 24.80
CA GLY A 34 18.80 -2.39 24.27
C GLY A 34 17.89 -1.93 23.16
N GLY A 35 17.46 -0.67 23.25
CA GLY A 35 16.79 -0.03 22.13
C GLY A 35 17.54 -0.41 20.86
N LEU A 36 16.81 -0.82 19.84
CA LEU A 36 17.34 -0.73 18.49
C LEU A 36 17.55 0.77 18.27
N ASP A 37 18.71 1.28 18.69
CA ASP A 37 19.28 2.50 18.14
C ASP A 37 19.42 2.17 16.65
N VAL A 38 18.41 2.54 15.87
CA VAL A 38 18.50 2.55 14.42
C VAL A 38 19.54 3.62 14.13
N PRO A 39 20.77 3.24 13.72
CA PRO A 39 21.72 4.24 13.29
C PRO A 39 21.17 4.68 11.94
N HIS A 40 20.40 5.77 11.94
CA HIS A 40 20.47 6.67 10.80
C HIS A 40 21.95 6.94 10.60
N SER A 41 22.45 6.77 9.38
CA SER A 41 23.88 6.90 9.06
C SER A 41 24.35 8.34 9.26
N GLY A 42 24.54 8.71 10.52
CA GLY A 42 24.75 10.06 11.01
C GLY A 42 25.38 10.03 12.40
N ASP A 43 26.49 9.30 12.55
CA ASP A 43 27.43 9.55 13.65
C ASP A 43 28.11 10.92 13.42
N GLY A 44 27.38 11.97 13.77
CA GLY A 44 27.81 13.36 13.76
C GLY A 44 27.24 14.08 14.97
N GLN A 45 28.12 14.46 15.89
CA GLN A 45 27.88 15.22 17.13
C GLN A 45 26.80 16.32 17.05
N PRO A 46 26.14 16.69 18.18
CA PRO A 46 25.14 17.74 18.24
C PRO A 46 25.83 19.11 18.16
N GLN A 47 26.10 19.55 16.94
CA GLN A 47 26.32 20.96 16.65
C GLN A 47 25.01 21.50 16.10
N GLY A 48 24.59 22.68 16.56
CA GLY A 48 23.38 23.36 16.11
C GLY A 48 23.37 23.57 14.60
N ALA A 49 22.95 22.54 13.87
CA ALA A 49 22.89 22.51 12.44
C ALA A 49 21.75 23.44 12.04
N LEU A 50 22.12 24.47 11.28
CA LEU A 50 21.18 25.18 10.42
C LEU A 50 20.33 24.12 9.73
N GLN A 51 19.02 24.15 9.97
CA GLN A 51 18.08 23.36 9.15
C GLN A 51 18.50 23.59 7.69
N PRO A 52 18.74 22.54 6.89
CA PRO A 52 18.95 22.72 5.46
C PRO A 52 17.85 23.63 4.96
N THR A 53 18.18 24.59 4.10
CA THR A 53 17.19 25.51 3.53
C THR A 53 16.06 24.71 2.90
N VAL A 54 14.95 24.59 3.62
CA VAL A 54 13.73 23.94 3.14
C VAL A 54 13.16 24.79 2.01
N ARG A 55 12.64 24.13 0.98
CA ARG A 55 12.10 24.86 -0.19
C ARG A 55 10.83 25.63 0.18
N ILE A 56 10.01 25.04 1.04
CA ILE A 56 8.84 25.67 1.62
C ILE A 56 8.96 25.66 3.14
N THR A 57 8.79 26.82 3.75
CA THR A 57 8.64 26.92 5.21
C THR A 57 7.22 26.52 5.59
N THR A 58 7.12 25.49 6.44
CA THR A 58 5.89 25.02 7.08
C THR A 58 6.19 24.66 8.54
N THR A 59 5.14 24.36 9.30
CA THR A 59 5.13 24.13 10.74
C THR A 59 4.17 22.99 11.07
N LEU A 60 4.20 22.46 12.28
CA LEU A 60 3.29 21.38 12.69
C LEU A 60 1.79 21.71 12.49
N PRO A 61 1.30 22.93 12.82
CA PRO A 61 -0.10 23.29 12.58
C PRO A 61 -0.54 23.18 11.11
N ASP A 62 0.37 23.36 10.14
CA ASP A 62 0.04 23.25 8.71
C ASP A 62 -0.36 21.82 8.29
N TYR A 63 0.00 20.82 9.10
CA TYR A 63 -0.31 19.41 8.89
C TYR A 63 -1.41 18.89 9.82
N PHE A 64 -2.03 19.76 10.62
CA PHE A 64 -3.10 19.36 11.53
C PHE A 64 -4.33 18.93 10.74
N LEU A 65 -4.79 17.70 10.99
CA LEU A 65 -6.03 17.13 10.48
C LEU A 65 -6.77 16.42 11.62
N PRO A 66 -8.11 16.36 11.60
CA PRO A 66 -8.91 15.82 12.69
C PRO A 66 -8.64 14.32 12.94
N GLY A 67 -9.20 13.82 14.04
CA GLY A 67 -8.98 12.45 14.53
C GLY A 67 -8.15 12.43 15.81
N THR A 68 -7.73 11.23 16.23
CA THR A 68 -6.92 11.04 17.44
C THR A 68 -5.52 11.62 17.23
N GLN A 69 -5.11 12.53 18.11
CA GLN A 69 -3.81 13.20 18.03
C GLN A 69 -2.73 12.47 18.85
N PRO A 70 -1.43 12.78 18.64
CA PRO A 70 -0.35 12.24 19.45
C PRO A 70 -0.56 12.44 20.96
N ASN A 71 -0.14 11.46 21.75
CA ASN A 71 -0.26 11.44 23.22
C ASN A 71 -1.69 11.43 23.77
N TRP A 72 -2.71 11.14 22.94
CA TRP A 72 -4.10 11.02 23.40
C TRP A 72 -4.48 9.60 23.85
N ILE A 73 -3.74 8.58 23.41
CA ILE A 73 -4.00 7.21 23.86
C ILE A 73 -3.60 7.05 25.33
N THR A 74 -4.44 6.36 26.11
CA THR A 74 -4.20 6.03 27.52
C THR A 74 -3.57 4.66 27.70
N HIS A 75 -3.68 3.78 26.70
CA HIS A 75 -2.98 2.52 26.61
C HIS A 75 -2.17 2.50 25.31
N THR A 76 -0.86 2.26 25.44
CA THR A 76 0.06 2.08 24.31
C THR A 76 -0.42 0.97 23.39
N LEU A 77 -0.06 1.02 22.10
CA LEU A 77 -0.39 -0.05 21.17
C LEU A 77 0.50 -1.26 21.47
N THR A 78 -0.12 -2.41 21.72
CA THR A 78 0.61 -3.64 22.02
C THR A 78 1.39 -4.13 20.79
N PRO A 79 2.68 -4.52 20.95
CA PRO A 79 3.44 -5.16 19.87
C PRO A 79 2.74 -6.41 19.31
N TYR A 80 2.95 -6.69 18.02
CA TYR A 80 2.24 -7.78 17.35
C TYR A 80 2.49 -9.17 17.96
N PHE A 81 3.65 -9.40 18.60
CA PHE A 81 4.04 -10.72 19.09
C PHE A 81 3.16 -11.19 20.26
N GLU A 82 2.56 -10.26 21.01
CA GLU A 82 1.58 -10.58 22.06
C GLU A 82 0.30 -11.17 21.45
N CYS A 83 -0.08 -10.73 20.24
CA CYS A 83 -1.21 -11.30 19.52
C CYS A 83 -0.91 -12.71 18.99
N GLN A 84 0.35 -13.01 18.69
CA GLN A 84 0.75 -14.30 18.10
C GLN A 84 0.62 -15.50 19.03
N GLY A 85 0.60 -15.27 20.35
CA GLY A 85 0.36 -16.34 21.31
C GLY A 85 -0.98 -17.04 21.10
N CYS A 86 -1.99 -16.34 20.56
CA CYS A 86 -3.31 -16.92 20.27
C CYS A 86 -3.69 -16.91 18.78
N HIS A 87 -3.11 -16.01 17.98
CA HIS A 87 -3.39 -15.88 16.56
C HIS A 87 -2.13 -16.29 15.76
N SER A 88 -1.79 -17.57 15.64
CA SER A 88 -0.64 -17.98 14.82
C SER A 88 -0.76 -19.38 14.24
N GLU A 89 -0.04 -19.59 13.12
CA GLU A 89 0.00 -20.85 12.36
C GLU A 89 0.47 -22.05 13.19
N GLU A 90 1.36 -21.84 14.17
CA GLU A 90 1.89 -22.92 15.03
C GLU A 90 0.79 -23.62 15.83
N TYR A 91 -0.27 -22.88 16.17
CA TYR A 91 -1.40 -23.41 16.94
C TYR A 91 -2.60 -23.82 16.06
N ASN A 92 -2.53 -23.63 14.74
CA ASN A 92 -3.55 -24.09 13.78
C ASN A 92 -2.93 -24.70 12.49
N PRO A 93 -2.17 -25.81 12.60
CA PRO A 93 -1.45 -26.40 11.47
C PRO A 93 -2.37 -27.02 10.40
N ARG A 94 -3.69 -27.08 10.64
CA ARG A 94 -4.68 -27.61 9.70
C ARG A 94 -5.23 -26.55 8.75
N GLU A 95 -5.05 -25.26 9.05
CA GLU A 95 -5.62 -24.14 8.29
C GLU A 95 -4.63 -22.96 8.16
N PRO A 96 -3.40 -23.16 7.62
CA PRO A 96 -2.35 -22.13 7.60
C PRO A 96 -2.74 -20.84 6.85
N LEU A 97 -3.72 -20.92 5.93
CA LEU A 97 -4.22 -19.75 5.19
C LEU A 97 -5.20 -18.88 5.99
N ALA A 98 -5.68 -19.33 7.14
CA ALA A 98 -6.66 -18.62 7.98
C ALA A 98 -6.03 -17.67 9.01
N GLU A 99 -4.75 -17.85 9.34
CA GLU A 99 -4.13 -17.18 10.48
C GLU A 99 -3.61 -15.78 10.12
N ALA A 100 -3.93 -14.79 10.95
CA ALA A 100 -3.71 -13.38 10.62
C ALA A 100 -2.22 -12.96 10.61
N PRO A 101 -1.39 -13.25 11.64
CA PRO A 101 -0.06 -12.64 11.72
C PRO A 101 0.97 -13.10 10.69
N PRO A 102 1.03 -14.37 10.25
CA PRO A 102 1.94 -14.77 9.17
C PRO A 102 1.59 -14.12 7.83
N ASN A 103 0.30 -13.98 7.53
CA ASN A 103 -0.17 -13.26 6.35
C ASN A 103 0.18 -11.76 6.45
N TRP A 104 -0.13 -11.13 7.59
CA TRP A 104 0.13 -9.70 7.82
C TRP A 104 1.63 -9.37 7.78
N LYS A 105 2.50 -10.16 8.42
CA LYS A 105 3.96 -9.95 8.45
C LYS A 105 4.57 -9.78 7.06
N GLY A 106 4.09 -10.56 6.10
CA GLY A 106 4.57 -10.53 4.72
C GLY A 106 4.06 -9.36 3.88
N SER A 107 3.08 -8.60 4.40
CA SER A 107 2.44 -7.50 3.69
C SER A 107 3.19 -6.18 3.86
N MET A 108 3.01 -5.25 2.93
CA MET A 108 3.56 -3.89 3.08
C MET A 108 2.87 -3.09 4.19
N VAL A 109 1.74 -3.55 4.74
CA VAL A 109 1.08 -2.93 5.89
C VAL A 109 1.96 -3.10 7.14
N ALA A 110 2.47 -4.30 7.38
CA ALA A 110 3.43 -4.60 8.46
C ALA A 110 4.82 -4.01 8.24
N GLN A 111 5.20 -3.78 6.97
CA GLN A 111 6.52 -3.28 6.60
C GLN A 111 6.53 -1.78 6.29
N SER A 112 5.42 -1.07 6.54
CA SER A 112 5.24 0.32 6.14
C SER A 112 6.25 1.29 6.77
N ALA A 113 6.74 1.00 7.98
CA ALA A 113 7.82 1.74 8.65
C ALA A 113 9.23 1.19 8.36
N ARG A 114 9.37 0.10 7.60
CA ARG A 114 10.68 -0.46 7.19
C ARG A 114 11.00 -0.23 5.72
N ASP A 115 10.03 0.24 4.94
CA ASP A 115 10.14 0.43 3.48
C ASP A 115 11.24 1.48 3.13
N PRO A 116 12.34 1.08 2.46
CA PRO A 116 13.41 2.03 2.08
C PRO A 116 12.95 3.05 1.03
N VAL A 117 11.92 2.76 0.24
CA VAL A 117 11.32 3.76 -0.68
C VAL A 117 10.63 4.86 0.13
N PHE A 118 9.96 4.48 1.21
CA PHE A 118 9.34 5.44 2.13
C PHE A 118 10.39 6.34 2.77
N TRP A 119 11.45 5.78 3.35
CA TRP A 119 12.48 6.57 4.04
C TRP A 119 13.22 7.54 3.11
N ALA A 120 13.61 7.10 1.91
CA ALA A 120 14.21 8.02 0.93
C ALA A 120 13.22 9.12 0.48
N GLY A 121 11.93 8.78 0.31
CA GLY A 121 10.89 9.76 0.01
C GLY A 121 10.59 10.71 1.16
N LEU A 122 10.67 10.25 2.41
CA LEU A 122 10.47 11.04 3.63
C LEU A 122 11.57 12.10 3.78
N ALA A 123 12.83 11.73 3.49
CA ALA A 123 13.96 12.65 3.48
C ALA A 123 13.73 13.79 2.47
N VAL A 124 13.37 13.47 1.22
CA VAL A 124 13.06 14.48 0.19
C VAL A 124 11.84 15.32 0.58
N ALA A 125 10.79 14.71 1.14
CA ALA A 125 9.60 15.44 1.58
C ALA A 125 9.91 16.45 2.70
N ASN A 126 10.74 16.08 3.69
CA ASN A 126 11.16 16.98 4.76
C ASN A 126 12.07 18.12 4.26
N GLN A 127 12.84 17.90 3.19
CA GLN A 127 13.60 18.94 2.50
C GLN A 127 12.69 19.89 1.69
N ASP A 128 11.64 19.34 1.08
CA ASP A 128 10.67 20.10 0.28
C ASP A 128 9.79 20.99 1.15
N ALA A 129 9.24 20.44 2.24
CA ALA A 129 8.40 21.15 3.19
C ALA A 129 8.72 20.67 4.61
N ALA A 130 9.15 21.60 5.47
CA ALA A 130 9.50 21.30 6.86
C ALA A 130 8.38 20.56 7.61
N PHE A 131 8.72 19.70 8.57
CA PHE A 131 7.75 18.93 9.36
C PHE A 131 6.82 17.98 8.58
N SER A 132 6.90 17.89 7.24
CA SER A 132 5.99 17.05 6.45
C SER A 132 6.03 15.58 6.83
N GLY A 133 7.18 15.08 7.29
CA GLY A 133 7.31 13.69 7.70
C GLY A 133 6.43 13.31 8.89
N THR A 134 6.04 14.26 9.74
CA THR A 134 5.01 14.02 10.77
C THR A 134 3.71 13.51 10.11
N TYR A 135 3.18 14.21 9.11
CA TYR A 135 2.00 13.79 8.36
C TYR A 135 2.15 12.38 7.78
N CYS A 136 3.31 12.05 7.22
CA CYS A 136 3.57 10.74 6.62
C CYS A 136 3.60 9.60 7.66
N LEU A 137 4.20 9.83 8.83
CA LEU A 137 4.33 8.83 9.90
C LEU A 137 2.97 8.42 10.48
N ARG A 138 1.91 9.23 10.31
CA ARG A 138 0.53 8.86 10.70
C ARG A 138 0.05 7.58 10.04
N CYS A 139 0.42 7.34 8.78
CA CYS A 139 0.04 6.14 8.04
C CYS A 139 1.12 5.05 8.11
N HIS A 140 2.39 5.45 8.13
CA HIS A 140 3.51 4.50 8.00
C HIS A 140 4.04 3.96 9.33
N ALA A 141 3.98 4.75 10.41
CA ALA A 141 4.39 4.35 11.77
C ALA A 141 3.36 4.85 12.81
N PRO A 142 2.08 4.43 12.70
CA PRO A 142 0.97 4.97 13.49
C PRO A 142 1.13 4.78 15.00
N LYS A 143 1.80 3.70 15.45
CA LYS A 143 2.15 3.52 16.86
C LYS A 143 3.03 4.67 17.37
N ALA A 144 4.15 4.94 16.67
CA ALA A 144 5.06 6.03 17.00
C ALA A 144 4.33 7.37 17.00
N TRP A 145 3.46 7.61 16.00
CA TRP A 145 2.63 8.81 15.95
C TRP A 145 1.76 8.98 17.19
N LEU A 146 0.94 7.98 17.50
CA LEU A 146 -0.01 8.05 18.60
C LEU A 146 0.67 8.17 19.97
N GLU A 147 1.88 7.61 20.10
CA GLU A 147 2.70 7.64 21.32
C GLU A 147 3.68 8.83 21.38
N GLY A 148 3.58 9.79 20.45
CA GLY A 148 4.33 11.04 20.50
C GLY A 148 5.78 10.96 20.02
N ARG A 149 6.17 9.87 19.36
CA ARG A 149 7.51 9.62 18.79
C ARG A 149 7.64 9.95 17.29
N ALA A 150 6.65 10.61 16.70
CA ALA A 150 6.75 11.14 15.33
C ALA A 150 7.46 12.52 15.24
N LEU A 151 8.10 12.94 16.34
CA LEU A 151 8.97 14.11 16.40
C LEU A 151 10.33 13.66 16.94
N PRO A 152 11.44 13.93 16.22
CA PRO A 152 11.54 14.75 15.00
C PRO A 152 10.86 14.12 13.75
N PRO A 153 10.50 14.93 12.73
CA PRO A 153 9.70 14.50 11.56
C PRO A 153 10.45 13.56 10.60
N ASP A 154 11.75 13.36 10.82
CA ASP A 154 12.60 12.42 10.07
C ASP A 154 12.47 10.98 10.58
N GLY A 155 11.73 10.77 11.67
CA GLY A 155 11.51 9.46 12.28
C GLY A 155 12.64 9.00 13.21
N SER A 156 13.61 9.86 13.57
CA SER A 156 14.74 9.49 14.41
C SER A 156 14.38 9.11 15.85
N ALA A 157 13.14 9.33 16.26
CA ALA A 157 12.61 8.96 17.58
C ALA A 157 11.84 7.63 17.57
N LEU A 158 11.67 6.97 16.41
CA LEU A 158 11.03 5.66 16.35
C LEU A 158 11.89 4.61 17.06
N GLU A 159 11.24 3.70 17.78
CA GLU A 159 11.91 2.65 18.54
C GLU A 159 11.18 1.31 18.45
N GLY A 160 11.93 0.22 18.60
CA GLY A 160 11.37 -1.12 18.81
C GLY A 160 10.27 -1.50 17.81
N SER A 161 9.06 -1.74 18.34
CA SER A 161 7.92 -2.18 17.52
C SER A 161 7.28 -1.07 16.67
N ASP A 162 7.69 0.20 16.79
CA ASP A 162 7.24 1.26 15.87
C ASP A 162 7.49 0.88 14.40
N PHE A 163 8.58 0.14 14.16
CA PHE A 163 8.95 -0.36 12.84
C PHE A 163 8.04 -1.50 12.32
N ASP A 164 7.14 -2.04 13.14
CA ASP A 164 6.09 -2.97 12.71
C ASP A 164 4.94 -2.27 11.97
N GLY A 165 5.06 -0.96 11.75
CA GLY A 165 4.20 -0.19 10.86
C GLY A 165 2.75 -0.17 11.34
N VAL A 166 1.83 -0.55 10.46
CA VAL A 166 0.40 -0.64 10.76
C VAL A 166 0.12 -1.97 11.48
N GLN A 167 0.17 -1.92 12.80
CA GLN A 167 0.02 -3.06 13.70
C GLN A 167 -1.44 -3.48 13.94
N CYS A 168 -1.61 -4.67 14.52
CA CYS A 168 -2.91 -5.27 14.86
C CYS A 168 -3.81 -4.30 15.64
N GLU A 169 -3.31 -3.74 16.73
CA GLU A 169 -4.10 -2.86 17.60
C GLU A 169 -4.46 -1.52 16.97
N LEU A 170 -3.73 -1.04 15.96
CA LEU A 170 -4.17 0.16 15.25
C LEU A 170 -5.54 -0.12 14.61
N CYS A 171 -5.59 -1.10 13.70
CA CYS A 171 -6.81 -1.45 12.98
C CYS A 171 -7.91 -1.89 13.95
N HIS A 172 -7.57 -2.78 14.89
CA HIS A 172 -8.49 -3.32 15.88
C HIS A 172 -8.85 -2.36 17.02
N ARG A 173 -8.45 -1.09 16.97
CA ARG A 173 -8.95 0.00 17.84
C ARG A 173 -9.55 1.16 17.05
N LEU A 174 -9.67 1.04 15.72
CA LEU A 174 -10.30 2.09 14.91
C LEU A 174 -11.81 2.20 15.17
N VAL A 175 -12.21 3.42 15.52
CA VAL A 175 -13.59 3.84 15.74
C VAL A 175 -14.14 4.41 14.43
N ASN A 176 -15.40 4.10 14.11
CA ASN A 176 -16.06 4.75 12.99
C ASN A 176 -16.17 6.26 13.29
N PRO A 177 -15.61 7.16 12.46
CA PRO A 177 -15.75 8.59 12.69
C PRO A 177 -17.20 9.08 12.63
N VAL A 178 -18.08 8.31 11.99
CA VAL A 178 -19.53 8.55 11.97
C VAL A 178 -20.22 7.55 12.89
N TYR A 179 -20.79 8.03 14.00
CA TYR A 179 -21.56 7.18 14.91
C TYR A 179 -22.87 6.73 14.26
N GLU A 180 -23.15 5.43 14.29
CA GLU A 180 -24.38 4.85 13.76
C GLU A 180 -25.23 4.27 14.90
N PRO A 181 -26.32 4.94 15.31
CA PRO A 181 -27.17 4.47 16.40
C PRO A 181 -27.64 3.03 16.20
N GLY A 182 -27.44 2.19 17.22
CA GLY A 182 -27.80 0.77 17.19
C GLY A 182 -26.82 -0.15 16.43
N ALA A 183 -25.80 0.40 15.78
CA ALA A 183 -24.77 -0.36 15.06
C ALA A 183 -23.36 -0.13 15.62
N SER A 184 -22.99 1.13 15.88
CA SER A 184 -21.74 1.48 16.55
C SER A 184 -21.78 1.09 18.03
N PRO A 185 -20.67 0.59 18.61
CA PRO A 185 -20.54 0.43 20.05
C PRO A 185 -20.86 1.74 20.81
N ASP A 186 -21.65 1.69 21.88
CA ASP A 186 -22.00 2.88 22.68
C ASP A 186 -20.76 3.63 23.20
N ARG A 187 -19.67 2.90 23.43
CA ARG A 187 -18.38 3.46 23.84
C ARG A 187 -17.86 4.51 22.84
N ASP A 188 -18.18 4.35 21.56
CA ASP A 188 -17.69 5.22 20.49
C ASP A 188 -18.20 6.66 20.66
N LEU A 189 -19.38 6.87 21.25
CA LEU A 189 -19.87 8.22 21.56
C LEU A 189 -18.91 9.00 22.45
N PHE A 190 -18.37 8.37 23.50
CA PHE A 190 -17.43 9.03 24.40
C PHE A 190 -16.12 9.41 23.69
N ILE A 191 -15.66 8.55 22.77
CA ILE A 191 -14.43 8.79 22.02
C ILE A 191 -14.63 9.93 21.01
N LEU A 192 -15.74 9.90 20.28
CA LEU A 192 -16.08 10.91 19.27
C LEU A 192 -16.36 12.28 19.91
N GLN A 193 -17.01 12.32 21.07
CA GLN A 193 -17.25 13.55 21.84
C GLN A 193 -15.96 14.15 22.42
N ALA A 194 -14.90 13.35 22.58
CA ALA A 194 -13.61 13.83 23.08
C ALA A 194 -12.71 14.43 21.99
N LEU A 195 -13.08 14.32 20.71
CA LEU A 195 -12.31 14.91 19.61
C LEU A 195 -12.39 16.44 19.65
N THR A 196 -11.25 17.10 19.44
CA THR A 196 -11.19 18.57 19.32
C THR A 196 -11.79 19.07 18.00
N THR A 197 -11.77 18.24 16.96
CA THR A 197 -12.31 18.55 15.65
C THR A 197 -12.96 17.30 15.07
N THR A 198 -14.19 17.44 14.59
CA THR A 198 -14.93 16.35 13.96
C THR A 198 -14.24 15.92 12.67
N VAL A 199 -14.13 14.62 12.45
CA VAL A 199 -13.65 14.06 11.19
C VAL A 199 -14.79 14.07 10.18
N THR A 200 -14.63 14.83 9.10
CA THR A 200 -15.63 14.99 8.03
C THR A 200 -15.25 14.32 6.72
N ILE A 201 -14.05 13.77 6.63
CA ILE A 201 -13.51 13.10 5.44
C ILE A 201 -13.09 11.67 5.71
N THR A 202 -12.97 10.90 4.64
CA THR A 202 -12.31 9.59 4.67
C THR A 202 -10.97 9.69 3.94
N GLY A 203 -9.88 9.81 4.69
CA GLY A 203 -8.55 9.92 4.11
C GLY A 203 -7.53 10.65 4.97
N SER A 204 -6.33 10.81 4.42
CA SER A 204 -5.26 11.67 4.95
C SER A 204 -4.97 11.43 6.43
N ALA A 205 -5.07 10.17 6.85
CA ALA A 205 -4.84 9.71 8.21
C ALA A 205 -5.74 10.36 9.28
N THR A 206 -6.98 10.74 8.93
CA THR A 206 -8.00 11.19 9.90
C THR A 206 -8.57 10.03 10.73
N LEU A 207 -7.67 9.25 11.34
CA LEU A 207 -7.95 8.06 12.12
C LEU A 207 -8.57 8.45 13.46
N VAL A 208 -9.65 7.79 13.84
CA VAL A 208 -10.19 7.83 15.22
C VAL A 208 -9.86 6.50 15.87
N VAL A 209 -9.10 6.54 16.96
CA VAL A 209 -8.60 5.38 17.69
C VAL A 209 -9.17 5.40 19.11
N ASP A 210 -9.66 4.26 19.57
CA ASP A 210 -10.02 4.09 20.99
C ASP A 210 -8.78 4.32 21.85
N THR A 211 -8.85 5.30 22.76
CA THR A 211 -7.69 5.71 23.54
C THR A 211 -7.25 4.63 24.53
N ALA A 212 -8.15 3.74 24.96
CA ALA A 212 -7.81 2.56 25.75
C ALA A 212 -7.75 1.29 24.90
N ASP A 213 -7.16 0.21 25.42
CA ASP A 213 -7.07 -1.10 24.74
C ASP A 213 -8.43 -1.82 24.70
N HIS A 214 -9.43 -1.19 24.08
CA HIS A 214 -10.71 -1.82 23.76
C HIS A 214 -10.72 -2.22 22.31
N ARG A 215 -10.49 -3.51 22.10
CA ARG A 215 -10.35 -4.11 20.78
C ARG A 215 -11.71 -4.27 20.13
N ARG A 216 -11.70 -4.43 18.81
CA ARG A 216 -12.93 -4.49 18.02
C ARG A 216 -12.71 -5.21 16.71
N GLY A 217 -13.78 -5.78 16.19
CA GLY A 217 -13.73 -6.57 14.96
C GLY A 217 -15.13 -6.87 14.42
N PRO A 218 -15.25 -7.59 13.30
CA PRO A 218 -16.54 -7.85 12.66
C PRO A 218 -17.45 -8.79 13.46
N PHE A 219 -16.91 -9.49 14.47
CA PHE A 219 -17.60 -10.58 15.17
C PHE A 219 -17.92 -10.24 16.63
N GLU A 220 -19.04 -10.76 17.12
CA GLU A 220 -19.23 -10.94 18.56
C GLU A 220 -18.28 -12.03 19.06
N ILE A 221 -17.59 -11.74 20.16
CA ILE A 221 -16.71 -12.67 20.87
C ILE A 221 -17.52 -13.47 21.88
N VAL A 222 -18.39 -12.79 22.65
CA VAL A 222 -19.19 -13.36 23.74
C VAL A 222 -20.67 -13.00 23.56
N PRO A 223 -21.56 -13.97 23.30
CA PRO A 223 -21.32 -15.33 22.79
C PRO A 223 -20.68 -15.31 21.38
N PRO A 224 -20.10 -16.42 20.85
CA PRO A 224 -20.22 -17.82 21.30
C PRO A 224 -19.20 -18.27 22.35
N MET A 225 -18.16 -17.49 22.65
CA MET A 225 -17.26 -17.84 23.76
C MET A 225 -17.94 -17.58 25.12
N PRO A 226 -17.59 -18.33 26.18
CA PRO A 226 -18.12 -18.10 27.52
C PRO A 226 -17.53 -16.85 28.21
N PHE A 227 -16.40 -16.34 27.72
CA PHE A 227 -15.73 -15.13 28.22
C PHE A 227 -14.90 -14.49 27.11
N ASP A 228 -14.50 -13.23 27.29
CA ASP A 228 -13.60 -12.53 26.38
C ASP A 228 -12.15 -12.88 26.74
N PRO A 229 -11.37 -13.49 25.82
CA PRO A 229 -9.99 -13.86 26.11
C PRO A 229 -9.02 -12.66 26.13
N HIS A 230 -9.47 -11.47 25.71
CA HIS A 230 -8.64 -10.28 25.71
C HIS A 230 -8.58 -9.62 27.10
N PRO A 231 -7.51 -8.84 27.41
CA PRO A 231 -7.36 -8.19 28.71
C PRO A 231 -8.50 -7.23 29.06
N PHE A 232 -9.13 -6.64 28.04
CA PHE A 232 -10.27 -5.74 28.15
C PHE A 232 -11.38 -6.17 27.19
N ARG A 233 -12.56 -5.56 27.36
CA ARG A 233 -13.73 -5.88 26.53
C ARG A 233 -13.48 -5.59 25.05
N THR A 234 -13.80 -6.59 24.23
CA THR A 234 -13.85 -6.52 22.77
C THR A 234 -15.25 -6.14 22.31
N TYR A 235 -15.36 -5.30 21.30
CA TYR A 235 -16.62 -4.87 20.71
C TYR A 235 -16.80 -5.40 19.30
N ARG A 236 -17.99 -5.91 18.97
CA ARG A 236 -18.38 -6.04 17.57
C ARG A 236 -18.51 -4.66 16.96
N SER A 237 -17.92 -4.49 15.79
CA SER A 237 -17.85 -3.23 15.07
C SER A 237 -18.19 -3.43 13.60
N PRO A 238 -19.38 -3.00 13.13
CA PRO A 238 -19.73 -2.98 11.70
C PRO A 238 -18.75 -2.18 10.83
N PHE A 239 -18.04 -1.20 11.40
CA PHE A 239 -17.00 -0.45 10.69
C PHE A 239 -15.87 -1.32 10.14
N HIS A 240 -15.58 -2.47 10.78
CA HIS A 240 -14.56 -3.40 10.31
C HIS A 240 -15.01 -4.18 9.06
N GLN A 241 -16.26 -4.00 8.63
CA GLN A 241 -16.85 -4.52 7.39
C GLN A 241 -17.16 -3.38 6.41
N LYS A 242 -16.46 -2.24 6.51
CA LYS A 242 -16.61 -1.10 5.60
C LYS A 242 -15.28 -0.73 4.98
N ALA A 243 -15.30 -0.42 3.69
CA ALA A 243 -14.12 0.07 2.96
C ALA A 243 -13.56 1.38 3.54
N SER A 244 -14.38 2.20 4.19
CA SER A 244 -13.96 3.44 4.86
C SER A 244 -12.91 3.23 5.95
N LEU A 245 -12.82 2.01 6.52
CA LEU A 245 -11.73 1.66 7.43
C LEU A 245 -10.36 1.75 6.71
N CYS A 246 -10.26 1.18 5.52
CA CYS A 246 -9.06 1.28 4.67
C CYS A 246 -8.91 2.69 4.09
N GLY A 247 -10.04 3.34 3.77
CA GLY A 247 -10.08 4.67 3.20
C GLY A 247 -9.38 5.74 4.04
N ALA A 248 -9.33 5.58 5.37
CA ALA A 248 -8.64 6.51 6.26
C ALA A 248 -7.14 6.72 5.93
N CYS A 249 -6.48 5.70 5.35
CA CYS A 249 -5.09 5.80 4.85
C CYS A 249 -5.00 5.80 3.31
N HIS A 250 -6.02 5.28 2.60
CA HIS A 250 -5.99 5.06 1.15
C HIS A 250 -6.71 6.14 0.32
N ASN A 251 -6.88 7.34 0.87
CA ASN A 251 -7.29 8.55 0.17
C ASN A 251 -6.41 9.70 0.65
N ILE A 252 -5.46 10.19 -0.13
CA ILE A 252 -4.35 11.01 0.40
C ILE A 252 -4.33 12.37 -0.29
N SER A 253 -4.48 13.43 0.50
CA SER A 253 -4.41 14.82 0.04
C SER A 253 -3.19 15.52 0.63
N ASN A 254 -2.63 16.49 -0.08
CA ASN A 254 -1.59 17.35 0.47
C ASN A 254 -2.22 18.43 1.37
N PRO A 255 -2.03 18.40 2.70
CA PRO A 255 -2.72 19.32 3.62
C PRO A 255 -2.25 20.78 3.53
N ILE A 256 -1.12 21.04 2.86
CA ILE A 256 -0.59 22.42 2.74
C ILE A 256 -1.04 23.12 1.47
N LEU A 257 -1.74 22.43 0.55
CA LEU A 257 -2.16 22.97 -0.74
C LEU A 257 -3.69 22.89 -0.91
N SER A 258 -4.35 24.05 -0.94
CA SER A 258 -5.80 24.16 -1.20
C SER A 258 -6.10 24.77 -2.57
N TRP A 259 -7.25 24.42 -3.13
CA TRP A 259 -7.73 24.98 -4.38
C TRP A 259 -8.05 26.48 -4.26
N ASP A 260 -7.42 27.32 -5.08
CA ASP A 260 -7.76 28.73 -5.25
C ASP A 260 -8.58 28.90 -6.53
N ALA A 261 -9.90 29.07 -6.39
CA ALA A 261 -10.82 29.22 -7.53
C ALA A 261 -10.56 30.49 -8.37
N THR A 262 -9.96 31.54 -7.78
CA THR A 262 -9.63 32.78 -8.51
C THR A 262 -8.42 32.57 -9.41
N ALA A 263 -7.44 31.82 -8.92
CA ALA A 263 -6.23 31.50 -9.65
C ALA A 263 -6.35 30.26 -10.54
N ASN A 264 -7.37 29.43 -10.30
CA ASN A 264 -7.58 28.14 -10.95
C ASN A 264 -6.36 27.20 -10.80
N GLU A 265 -5.78 27.18 -9.59
CA GLU A 265 -4.64 26.32 -9.24
C GLU A 265 -4.65 26.00 -7.73
N TYR A 266 -3.95 24.93 -7.33
CA TYR A 266 -3.69 24.67 -5.92
C TYR A 266 -2.55 25.55 -5.41
N ARG A 267 -2.75 26.18 -4.25
CA ARG A 267 -1.80 27.11 -3.63
C ARG A 267 -1.55 26.80 -2.17
N LEU A 268 -0.41 27.28 -1.67
CA LEU A 268 -0.07 27.18 -0.26
C LEU A 268 -1.14 27.82 0.64
N ASN A 269 -1.45 27.09 1.70
CA ASN A 269 -2.26 27.58 2.80
C ASN A 269 -1.52 28.67 3.60
N PRO A 270 -2.25 29.51 4.36
CA PRO A 270 -1.63 30.42 5.31
C PRO A 270 -0.73 29.66 6.29
N LEU A 271 0.50 30.12 6.45
CA LEU A 271 1.49 29.51 7.33
C LEU A 271 1.01 29.46 8.79
N ASN A 272 1.38 28.39 9.47
CA ASN A 272 1.10 28.13 10.89
C ASN A 272 -0.40 28.03 11.18
N GLN A 273 -1.16 27.47 10.23
CA GLN A 273 -2.59 27.24 10.35
C GLN A 273 -2.98 25.92 9.68
N PRO A 274 -3.93 25.16 10.24
CA PRO A 274 -4.50 24.02 9.53
C PRO A 274 -5.18 24.48 8.23
N PRO A 275 -5.33 23.58 7.25
CA PRO A 275 -6.18 23.84 6.09
C PRO A 275 -7.59 24.30 6.53
N ALA A 276 -8.09 25.37 5.93
CA ALA A 276 -9.39 25.94 6.26
C ALA A 276 -10.56 25.03 5.87
N ASP A 277 -10.38 24.27 4.78
CA ASP A 277 -11.29 23.24 4.31
C ASP A 277 -10.49 21.97 4.01
N ILE A 278 -11.01 20.85 4.48
CA ILE A 278 -10.41 19.52 4.31
C ILE A 278 -11.30 18.60 3.49
N GLY A 279 -12.40 19.10 2.90
CA GLY A 279 -13.33 18.33 2.08
C GLY A 279 -12.64 17.56 0.95
N ASP A 280 -13.32 16.53 0.43
CA ASP A 280 -12.77 15.56 -0.51
C ASP A 280 -12.27 16.18 -1.84
N ASP A 281 -12.65 17.43 -2.15
CA ASP A 281 -12.24 18.21 -3.32
C ASP A 281 -11.46 19.50 -3.01
N ALA A 282 -11.18 19.78 -1.73
CA ALA A 282 -10.57 21.05 -1.30
C ALA A 282 -9.03 21.07 -1.46
N LEU A 283 -8.39 19.93 -1.17
CA LEU A 283 -6.94 19.80 -1.07
C LEU A 283 -6.34 19.10 -2.30
N PHE A 284 -5.06 19.36 -2.59
CA PHE A 284 -4.40 18.75 -3.75
C PHE A 284 -4.37 17.20 -3.64
N PRO A 285 -4.85 16.46 -4.66
CA PRO A 285 -4.91 14.99 -4.64
C PRO A 285 -3.55 14.32 -4.88
N LEU A 286 -2.92 13.81 -3.80
CA LEU A 286 -1.72 12.97 -3.93
C LEU A 286 -2.09 11.55 -4.41
N SER A 287 -3.17 10.98 -3.88
CA SER A 287 -3.73 9.69 -4.29
C SER A 287 -5.22 9.62 -3.97
N ARG A 288 -6.01 8.91 -4.79
CA ARG A 288 -7.47 8.82 -4.66
C ARG A 288 -7.99 7.37 -4.67
N THR A 289 -7.19 6.38 -4.23
CA THR A 289 -7.57 4.96 -4.28
C THR A 289 -8.96 4.65 -3.70
N PHE A 290 -9.29 5.18 -2.52
CA PHE A 290 -10.61 5.02 -1.93
C PHE A 290 -11.70 5.71 -2.77
N GLY A 291 -11.49 6.95 -3.20
CA GLY A 291 -12.45 7.68 -4.05
C GLY A 291 -12.69 7.00 -5.41
N GLU A 292 -11.64 6.45 -6.01
CA GLU A 292 -11.71 5.64 -7.24
C GLU A 292 -12.61 4.40 -7.04
N TRP A 293 -12.47 3.71 -5.90
CA TRP A 293 -13.34 2.59 -5.54
C TRP A 293 -14.76 3.01 -5.18
N TRP A 294 -14.90 4.12 -4.45
CA TRP A 294 -16.19 4.67 -4.04
C TRP A 294 -17.09 4.96 -5.24
N MET A 295 -16.49 5.43 -6.33
CA MET A 295 -17.16 5.74 -7.60
C MET A 295 -17.16 4.58 -8.61
N SER A 296 -17.00 3.33 -8.13
CA SER A 296 -17.02 2.11 -8.94
C SER A 296 -18.27 1.26 -8.68
N ALA A 297 -18.52 0.29 -9.55
CA ALA A 297 -19.56 -0.72 -9.38
C ALA A 297 -19.31 -1.66 -8.17
N TYR A 298 -18.09 -1.69 -7.64
CA TYR A 298 -17.77 -2.51 -6.47
C TYR A 298 -18.46 -1.95 -5.23
N ASN A 299 -18.55 -0.62 -5.09
CA ASN A 299 -19.30 0.05 -4.04
C ASN A 299 -20.82 0.02 -4.31
N SER A 300 -21.37 -1.18 -4.44
CA SER A 300 -22.80 -1.43 -4.57
C SER A 300 -23.23 -2.58 -3.66
N PRO A 301 -24.51 -2.65 -3.24
CA PRO A 301 -24.99 -3.76 -2.42
C PRO A 301 -24.78 -5.14 -3.05
N GLN A 302 -24.78 -5.23 -4.38
CA GLN A 302 -24.56 -6.48 -5.11
C GLN A 302 -23.06 -6.81 -5.27
N GLY A 303 -22.19 -5.80 -5.25
CA GLY A 303 -20.78 -5.95 -5.59
C GLY A 303 -20.56 -6.40 -7.04
N VAL A 304 -19.35 -6.86 -7.33
CA VAL A 304 -18.93 -7.38 -8.63
C VAL A 304 -18.55 -8.86 -8.49
N TYR A 305 -19.01 -9.69 -9.43
CA TYR A 305 -18.60 -11.10 -9.48
C TYR A 305 -17.09 -11.21 -9.75
N ALA A 306 -16.33 -11.65 -8.75
CA ALA A 306 -14.89 -11.83 -8.83
C ALA A 306 -14.39 -12.90 -7.83
N PRO A 307 -14.78 -14.17 -8.03
CA PRO A 307 -14.49 -15.26 -7.08
C PRO A 307 -12.99 -15.53 -6.88
N GLN A 308 -12.13 -15.11 -7.82
CA GLN A 308 -10.68 -15.19 -7.68
C GLN A 308 -10.16 -14.33 -6.51
N PHE A 309 -10.87 -13.26 -6.14
CA PHE A 309 -10.47 -12.40 -5.03
C PHE A 309 -11.22 -12.73 -3.74
N GLY A 310 -12.51 -13.08 -3.83
CA GLY A 310 -13.42 -13.15 -2.69
C GLY A 310 -13.22 -14.30 -1.70
N GLY A 311 -12.36 -15.28 -2.01
CA GLY A 311 -12.20 -16.49 -1.18
C GLY A 311 -13.52 -17.28 -1.14
N ASN A 312 -14.17 -17.34 0.01
CA ASN A 312 -15.49 -17.96 0.17
C ASN A 312 -16.65 -17.13 -0.41
N LYS A 313 -16.38 -15.90 -0.90
CA LYS A 313 -17.35 -15.04 -1.59
C LYS A 313 -17.17 -15.11 -3.12
N ALA A 314 -18.30 -15.18 -3.83
CA ALA A 314 -18.32 -15.05 -5.29
C ALA A 314 -18.37 -13.58 -5.77
N TYR A 315 -18.95 -12.70 -4.96
CA TYR A 315 -19.10 -11.27 -5.22
C TYR A 315 -18.29 -10.48 -4.21
N VAL A 316 -17.59 -9.45 -4.69
CA VAL A 316 -16.75 -8.57 -3.87
C VAL A 316 -17.29 -7.15 -3.97
N SER A 317 -17.37 -6.48 -2.83
CA SER A 317 -18.02 -5.17 -2.70
C SER A 317 -17.14 -4.16 -1.99
N ILE A 318 -16.41 -4.55 -0.93
CA ILE A 318 -15.54 -3.67 -0.15
C ILE A 318 -14.07 -4.02 -0.33
N CYS A 319 -13.16 -3.14 0.10
CA CYS A 319 -11.71 -3.38 0.04
C CYS A 319 -11.30 -4.73 0.65
N GLN A 320 -11.91 -5.06 1.79
CA GLN A 320 -11.66 -6.28 2.54
C GLN A 320 -12.04 -7.54 1.75
N ASP A 321 -13.06 -7.52 0.89
CA ASP A 321 -13.48 -8.72 0.16
C ASP A 321 -12.36 -9.24 -0.77
N CYS A 322 -11.50 -8.34 -1.29
CA CYS A 322 -10.36 -8.72 -2.11
C CYS A 322 -9.04 -8.81 -1.32
N HIS A 323 -8.78 -7.86 -0.42
CA HIS A 323 -7.49 -7.75 0.28
C HIS A 323 -7.46 -8.44 1.65
N MET A 324 -8.62 -8.84 2.16
CA MET A 324 -8.80 -9.61 3.39
C MET A 324 -9.81 -10.73 3.19
N ARG A 325 -9.71 -11.44 2.07
CA ARG A 325 -10.74 -12.37 1.58
C ARG A 325 -11.23 -13.34 2.65
N ASP A 326 -12.52 -13.68 2.56
CA ASP A 326 -13.15 -14.62 3.48
C ASP A 326 -12.56 -16.02 3.28
N VAL A 327 -12.11 -16.62 4.38
CA VAL A 327 -11.65 -18.01 4.39
C VAL A 327 -12.35 -18.78 5.50
N THR A 328 -12.37 -20.10 5.35
CA THR A 328 -12.84 -21.00 6.40
C THR A 328 -11.73 -21.21 7.41
N GLY A 329 -12.01 -20.94 8.69
CA GLY A 329 -11.08 -21.30 9.75
C GLY A 329 -11.45 -20.79 11.13
N HIS A 330 -10.57 -21.07 12.07
CA HIS A 330 -10.65 -20.61 13.45
C HIS A 330 -9.89 -19.30 13.60
N GLY A 331 -10.49 -18.30 14.25
CA GLY A 331 -9.86 -16.99 14.39
C GLY A 331 -8.71 -16.93 15.40
N SER A 332 -8.54 -17.96 16.23
CA SER A 332 -7.48 -18.10 17.23
C SER A 332 -7.41 -19.53 17.75
N SER A 333 -6.32 -19.89 18.44
CA SER A 333 -6.17 -21.16 19.15
C SER A 333 -7.24 -21.37 20.24
N ILE A 334 -7.68 -20.29 20.89
CA ILE A 334 -8.78 -20.31 21.87
C ILE A 334 -10.11 -20.59 21.16
N ALA A 335 -10.39 -19.90 20.06
CA ALA A 335 -11.58 -20.16 19.26
C ALA A 335 -11.62 -21.62 18.77
N GLN A 336 -10.47 -22.17 18.37
CA GLN A 336 -10.31 -23.57 18.02
C GLN A 336 -10.59 -24.51 19.20
N ALA A 337 -10.08 -24.21 20.39
CA ALA A 337 -10.34 -25.02 21.59
C ALA A 337 -11.83 -25.10 21.94
N PHE A 338 -12.60 -24.06 21.61
CA PHE A 338 -14.06 -24.03 21.76
C PHE A 338 -14.83 -24.48 20.50
N GLY A 339 -14.15 -24.93 19.45
CA GLY A 339 -14.78 -25.41 18.21
C GLY A 339 -15.50 -24.32 17.41
N ILE A 340 -15.09 -23.07 17.55
CA ILE A 340 -15.70 -21.92 16.87
C ILE A 340 -15.07 -21.78 15.48
N LEU A 341 -15.66 -22.47 14.52
CA LEU A 341 -15.29 -22.40 13.10
C LEU A 341 -16.11 -21.31 12.39
N ARG A 342 -15.44 -20.48 11.58
CA ARG A 342 -16.06 -19.45 10.75
C ARG A 342 -15.88 -19.76 9.27
N GLN A 343 -16.82 -19.34 8.45
CA GLN A 343 -16.74 -19.42 6.98
C GLN A 343 -16.38 -18.07 6.35
N ASP A 344 -16.34 -17.03 7.17
CA ASP A 344 -16.20 -15.62 6.80
C ASP A 344 -15.00 -14.98 7.52
N LEU A 345 -13.98 -15.77 7.88
CA LEU A 345 -12.81 -15.24 8.59
C LEU A 345 -11.97 -14.39 7.63
N PRO A 346 -11.64 -13.13 7.95
CA PRO A 346 -10.82 -12.30 7.08
C PRO A 346 -9.35 -12.75 7.08
N GLN A 347 -8.85 -13.25 5.96
CA GLN A 347 -7.42 -13.56 5.80
C GLN A 347 -6.62 -12.25 5.76
N HIS A 348 -5.76 -11.97 6.73
CA HIS A 348 -4.98 -10.71 6.78
C HIS A 348 -3.82 -10.67 5.76
N ASP A 349 -4.11 -10.96 4.49
CA ASP A 349 -3.16 -10.94 3.37
C ASP A 349 -2.66 -9.52 3.12
N LEU A 350 -3.59 -8.58 2.89
CA LEU A 350 -3.32 -7.14 2.75
C LEU A 350 -2.28 -6.80 1.66
N THR A 351 -2.04 -7.72 0.73
CA THR A 351 -1.08 -7.51 -0.37
C THR A 351 -1.70 -6.71 -1.50
N GLY A 352 -0.85 -5.86 -2.09
CA GLY A 352 -1.11 -5.14 -3.33
C GLY A 352 -0.15 -5.61 -4.42
N GLY A 353 0.39 -4.69 -5.21
CA GLY A 353 1.32 -5.02 -6.31
C GLY A 353 2.81 -5.06 -5.94
N ASN A 354 3.21 -4.89 -4.67
CA ASN A 354 4.62 -4.73 -4.33
C ASN A 354 5.33 -6.10 -4.19
N THR A 355 6.05 -6.50 -5.22
CA THR A 355 6.86 -7.72 -5.26
C THR A 355 8.36 -7.46 -5.05
N TRP A 356 8.76 -6.19 -4.96
CA TRP A 356 10.18 -5.80 -4.98
C TRP A 356 10.69 -5.31 -3.63
N VAL A 357 9.98 -4.41 -2.94
CA VAL A 357 10.43 -3.91 -1.63
C VAL A 357 10.70 -5.04 -0.62
N PRO A 358 9.89 -6.11 -0.53
CA PRO A 358 10.24 -7.26 0.31
C PRO A 358 11.64 -7.84 0.05
N GLN A 359 12.11 -7.83 -1.20
CA GLN A 359 13.47 -8.28 -1.56
C GLN A 359 14.54 -7.36 -0.96
N THR A 360 14.30 -6.05 -0.97
CA THR A 360 15.21 -5.07 -0.37
C THR A 360 15.31 -5.24 1.14
N LEU A 361 14.19 -5.54 1.82
CA LEU A 361 14.15 -5.73 3.26
C LEU A 361 14.97 -6.93 3.72
N MET A 362 14.94 -8.04 2.97
CA MET A 362 15.74 -9.24 3.25
C MET A 362 17.25 -8.99 3.20
N ILE A 363 17.70 -7.91 2.55
CA ILE A 363 19.13 -7.55 2.45
C ILE A 363 19.43 -6.16 3.01
N HIS A 364 18.47 -5.53 3.69
CA HIS A 364 18.59 -4.20 4.27
C HIS A 364 19.55 -4.25 5.45
N PRO A 365 20.57 -3.37 5.53
CA PRO A 365 21.62 -3.46 6.55
C PRO A 365 21.09 -3.37 7.99
N VAL A 366 19.97 -2.67 8.20
CA VAL A 366 19.34 -2.51 9.51
C VAL A 366 18.20 -3.51 9.74
N PHE A 367 17.37 -3.78 8.73
CA PHE A 367 16.08 -4.44 8.93
C PHE A 367 16.12 -5.94 8.62
N SER A 368 17.13 -6.44 7.90
CA SER A 368 17.17 -7.85 7.51
C SER A 368 17.13 -8.81 8.71
N GLY A 369 17.67 -8.40 9.87
CA GLY A 369 17.62 -9.17 11.11
C GLY A 369 16.29 -9.11 11.86
N THR A 370 15.39 -8.19 11.49
CA THR A 370 14.10 -7.95 12.15
C THR A 370 12.90 -8.43 11.34
N VAL A 371 13.08 -8.77 10.07
CA VAL A 371 12.00 -9.22 9.19
C VAL A 371 11.92 -10.74 9.10
N ASP A 372 10.71 -11.25 8.95
CA ASP A 372 10.47 -12.65 8.63
C ASP A 372 10.59 -12.85 7.11
N SER A 373 11.76 -13.32 6.67
CA SER A 373 12.04 -13.52 5.24
C SER A 373 11.06 -14.49 4.57
N GLN A 374 10.55 -15.49 5.29
CA GLN A 374 9.61 -16.44 4.70
C GLN A 374 8.20 -15.86 4.57
N ALA A 375 7.77 -15.05 5.54
CA ALA A 375 6.55 -14.28 5.41
C ALA A 375 6.64 -13.30 4.23
N LEU A 376 7.78 -12.61 4.06
CA LEU A 376 8.02 -11.71 2.93
C LEU A 376 7.95 -12.43 1.58
N ILE A 377 8.61 -13.59 1.44
CA ILE A 377 8.55 -14.40 0.21
C ILE A 377 7.11 -14.85 -0.09
N THR A 378 6.37 -15.28 0.92
CA THR A 378 4.96 -15.67 0.76
C THR A 378 4.09 -14.47 0.36
N GLY A 379 4.35 -13.29 0.94
CA GLY A 379 3.73 -12.03 0.56
C GLY A 379 3.99 -11.65 -0.90
N MET A 380 5.21 -11.87 -1.40
CA MET A 380 5.54 -11.65 -2.82
C MET A 380 4.76 -12.57 -3.77
N VAL A 381 4.52 -13.84 -3.38
CA VAL A 381 3.69 -14.76 -4.15
C VAL A 381 2.25 -14.28 -4.21
N ARG A 382 1.68 -13.83 -3.08
CA ARG A 382 0.32 -13.27 -3.02
C ARG A 382 0.20 -11.96 -3.79
N ALA A 383 1.20 -11.08 -3.73
CA ALA A 383 1.26 -9.87 -4.54
C ALA A 383 1.32 -10.18 -6.06
N THR A 384 2.07 -11.21 -6.46
CA THR A 384 2.11 -11.68 -7.86
C THR A 384 0.75 -12.23 -8.29
N TYR A 385 0.07 -12.98 -7.42
CA TYR A 385 -1.31 -13.44 -7.65
C TYR A 385 -2.29 -12.27 -7.85
N MET A 386 -2.19 -11.22 -7.02
CA MET A 386 -3.01 -10.02 -7.18
C MET A 386 -2.74 -9.35 -8.53
N LEU A 387 -1.48 -9.20 -8.93
CA LEU A 387 -1.11 -8.58 -10.21
C LEU A 387 -1.61 -9.35 -11.43
N THR A 388 -1.50 -10.68 -11.44
CA THR A 388 -1.93 -11.50 -12.58
C THR A 388 -3.45 -11.60 -12.72
N ASN A 389 -4.20 -11.32 -11.65
CA ASN A 389 -5.66 -11.27 -11.67
C ASN A 389 -6.22 -9.84 -11.82
N ALA A 390 -5.42 -8.80 -11.57
CA ALA A 390 -5.85 -7.40 -11.61
C ALA A 390 -6.19 -6.89 -13.03
N ALA A 391 -5.74 -7.58 -14.07
CA ALA A 391 -5.99 -7.20 -15.46
C ALA A 391 -6.20 -8.41 -16.36
N THR A 392 -7.02 -8.26 -17.41
CA THR A 392 -7.04 -9.21 -18.53
C THR A 392 -6.43 -8.57 -19.78
N LEU A 393 -5.75 -9.38 -20.57
CA LEU A 393 -5.11 -9.00 -21.82
C LEU A 393 -5.72 -9.80 -22.98
N ASP A 394 -6.26 -9.10 -23.96
CA ASP A 394 -6.89 -9.69 -25.13
C ASP A 394 -6.34 -9.07 -26.43
N VAL A 395 -6.35 -9.85 -27.52
CA VAL A 395 -6.07 -9.35 -28.87
C VAL A 395 -7.39 -9.34 -29.63
N LEU A 396 -7.90 -8.13 -29.91
CA LEU A 396 -9.21 -7.95 -30.55
C LEU A 396 -9.14 -8.15 -32.07
N SER A 397 -8.03 -7.76 -32.68
CA SER A 397 -7.78 -7.90 -34.10
C SER A 397 -6.28 -7.98 -34.36
N ALA A 398 -5.91 -8.75 -35.36
CA ALA A 398 -4.54 -8.97 -35.76
C ALA A 398 -4.51 -9.18 -37.29
N ALA A 399 -4.91 -8.17 -38.06
CA ALA A 399 -5.12 -8.26 -39.50
C ALA A 399 -4.75 -6.95 -40.22
N GLY A 400 -4.42 -7.04 -41.50
CA GLY A 400 -4.16 -5.86 -42.34
C GLY A 400 -2.94 -5.03 -41.91
N GLY A 401 -1.98 -5.62 -41.21
CA GLY A 401 -0.84 -4.90 -40.64
C GLY A 401 -1.15 -4.16 -39.33
N GLU A 402 -2.32 -4.38 -38.73
CA GLU A 402 -2.68 -3.82 -37.43
C GLU A 402 -2.89 -4.92 -36.37
N LEU A 403 -2.39 -4.66 -35.16
CA LEU A 403 -2.65 -5.43 -33.95
C LEU A 403 -3.38 -4.53 -32.94
N VAL A 404 -4.57 -4.93 -32.53
CA VAL A 404 -5.38 -4.22 -31.53
C VAL A 404 -5.39 -5.02 -30.23
N VAL A 405 -4.77 -4.45 -29.20
CA VAL A 405 -4.63 -5.06 -27.88
C VAL A 405 -5.58 -4.37 -26.91
N ARG A 406 -6.37 -5.16 -26.17
CA ARG A 406 -7.20 -4.69 -25.07
C ARG A 406 -6.59 -5.05 -23.73
N VAL A 407 -6.50 -4.07 -22.84
CA VAL A 407 -6.24 -4.28 -21.41
C VAL A 407 -7.49 -3.94 -20.64
N THR A 408 -8.05 -4.89 -19.88
CA THR A 408 -9.24 -4.66 -19.06
C THR A 408 -8.86 -4.63 -17.59
N ASN A 409 -9.32 -3.61 -16.87
CA ASN A 409 -9.14 -3.48 -15.43
C ASN A 409 -10.13 -4.38 -14.68
N GLN A 410 -9.62 -5.27 -13.82
CA GLN A 410 -10.41 -6.15 -12.96
C GLN A 410 -10.37 -5.73 -11.48
N SER A 411 -9.75 -4.58 -11.19
CA SER A 411 -9.70 -4.01 -9.85
C SER A 411 -10.84 -3.02 -9.61
N GLY A 412 -11.13 -2.77 -8.33
CA GLY A 412 -12.17 -1.83 -7.91
C GLY A 412 -11.78 -0.35 -8.00
N HIS A 413 -10.55 -0.04 -8.37
CA HIS A 413 -9.99 1.32 -8.46
C HIS A 413 -9.23 1.47 -9.79
N LYS A 414 -8.48 2.55 -10.03
CA LYS A 414 -7.66 2.64 -11.25
C LYS A 414 -6.61 1.54 -11.31
N LEU A 415 -6.19 1.20 -12.54
CA LEU A 415 -5.12 0.25 -12.82
C LEU A 415 -3.90 0.97 -13.43
N PRO A 416 -2.77 1.08 -12.70
CA PRO A 416 -2.62 0.86 -11.25
C PRO A 416 -3.14 2.04 -10.41
N THR A 417 -3.54 1.81 -9.16
CA THR A 417 -3.93 2.87 -8.21
C THR A 417 -2.76 3.24 -7.28
N GLY A 418 -2.99 4.19 -6.37
CA GLY A 418 -2.06 4.60 -5.31
C GLY A 418 -1.17 5.77 -5.70
N LYS A 419 -0.05 5.93 -4.98
CA LYS A 419 0.96 6.95 -5.28
C LYS A 419 1.46 6.78 -6.73
N PRO A 420 1.38 7.83 -7.58
CA PRO A 420 1.69 7.71 -9.00
C PRO A 420 3.19 7.58 -9.28
N ASP A 421 4.06 8.13 -8.42
CA ASP A 421 5.50 8.20 -8.69
C ASP A 421 6.13 6.81 -8.85
N GLY A 422 6.80 6.62 -9.98
CA GLY A 422 7.57 5.43 -10.30
C GLY A 422 6.78 4.14 -10.57
N ARG A 423 5.46 4.11 -10.33
CA ARG A 423 4.61 2.95 -10.61
C ARG A 423 4.08 3.02 -12.03
N ARG A 424 4.31 1.95 -12.80
CA ARG A 424 3.85 1.89 -14.20
C ARG A 424 3.43 0.49 -14.60
N ILE A 425 2.39 0.43 -15.44
CA ILE A 425 2.04 -0.75 -16.22
C ILE A 425 2.28 -0.43 -17.69
N TRP A 426 2.79 -1.36 -18.49
CA TRP A 426 2.95 -1.13 -19.93
C TRP A 426 2.78 -2.40 -20.75
N LEU A 427 2.57 -2.20 -22.05
CA LEU A 427 2.58 -3.26 -23.04
C LEU A 427 3.97 -3.38 -23.67
N HIS A 428 4.55 -4.57 -23.62
CA HIS A 428 5.70 -4.97 -24.42
C HIS A 428 5.19 -5.79 -25.61
N VAL A 429 5.44 -5.30 -26.82
CA VAL A 429 4.95 -5.91 -28.06
C VAL A 429 6.12 -6.26 -28.95
N GLN A 430 6.18 -7.53 -29.37
CA GLN A 430 7.19 -8.04 -30.28
C GLN A 430 6.50 -8.70 -31.48
N ALA A 431 6.96 -8.43 -32.70
CA ALA A 431 6.48 -9.11 -33.89
C ALA A 431 7.62 -9.76 -34.67
N TYR A 432 7.36 -10.95 -35.20
CA TYR A 432 8.34 -11.81 -35.85
C TYR A 432 7.91 -12.19 -37.27
N ASP A 433 8.88 -12.29 -38.17
CA ASP A 433 8.66 -12.77 -39.54
C ASP A 433 8.61 -14.32 -39.62
N ALA A 434 8.44 -14.84 -40.84
CA ALA A 434 8.37 -16.28 -41.10
C ALA A 434 9.68 -17.04 -40.78
N ASN A 435 10.81 -16.34 -40.70
CA ASN A 435 12.11 -16.90 -40.30
C ASN A 435 12.37 -16.73 -38.79
N ASN A 436 11.35 -16.35 -38.02
CA ASN A 436 11.43 -16.06 -36.59
C ASN A 436 12.38 -14.91 -36.24
N GLN A 437 12.62 -13.98 -37.17
CA GLN A 437 13.38 -12.75 -36.91
C GLN A 437 12.47 -11.67 -36.34
N LEU A 438 12.96 -10.94 -35.33
CA LEU A 438 12.25 -9.80 -34.75
C LEU A 438 12.20 -8.65 -35.77
N VAL A 439 11.01 -8.25 -36.18
CA VAL A 439 10.79 -7.18 -37.17
C VAL A 439 10.10 -5.95 -36.59
N PHE A 440 9.57 -6.05 -35.37
CA PHE A 440 8.99 -4.94 -34.61
C PHE A 440 9.14 -5.20 -33.12
N GLU A 441 9.48 -4.17 -32.36
CA GLU A 441 9.46 -4.19 -30.90
C GLU A 441 9.05 -2.82 -30.35
N SER A 442 8.24 -2.82 -29.29
CA SER A 442 7.83 -1.63 -28.56
C SER A 442 7.74 -1.94 -27.07
N GLY A 443 8.18 -1.04 -26.20
CA GLY A 443 8.14 -1.19 -24.75
C GLY A 443 9.18 -2.16 -24.16
N HIS A 444 10.36 -2.25 -24.77
CA HIS A 444 11.46 -3.10 -24.28
C HIS A 444 12.00 -2.60 -22.92
N TYR A 445 12.10 -3.51 -21.96
CA TYR A 445 12.72 -3.26 -20.65
C TYR A 445 14.09 -3.93 -20.58
N ASP A 446 15.12 -3.16 -20.28
CA ASP A 446 16.48 -3.66 -20.07
C ASP A 446 16.69 -4.01 -18.59
N PRO A 447 16.80 -5.30 -18.22
CA PRO A 447 17.02 -5.69 -16.83
C PRO A 447 18.41 -5.32 -16.29
N ALA A 448 19.40 -5.09 -17.16
CA ALA A 448 20.75 -4.73 -16.76
C ALA A 448 20.82 -3.27 -16.26
N THR A 449 20.08 -2.37 -16.90
CA THR A 449 20.06 -0.94 -16.57
C THR A 449 18.81 -0.52 -15.79
N GLY A 450 17.73 -1.29 -15.85
CA GLY A 450 16.42 -0.93 -15.30
C GLY A 450 15.64 0.05 -16.18
N GLU A 451 16.09 0.27 -17.42
CA GLU A 451 15.51 1.24 -18.34
C GLU A 451 14.31 0.65 -19.12
N LEU A 452 13.24 1.43 -19.23
CA LEU A 452 12.12 1.15 -20.13
C LEU A 452 12.25 2.02 -21.38
N THR A 453 12.43 1.38 -22.54
CA THR A 453 12.54 2.06 -23.83
C THR A 453 11.22 2.76 -24.15
N ARG A 454 11.20 4.09 -24.21
CA ARG A 454 10.02 4.88 -24.59
C ARG A 454 10.01 5.20 -26.10
N ASP A 455 9.73 4.18 -26.92
CA ASP A 455 9.56 4.34 -28.36
C ASP A 455 8.21 5.01 -28.73
N PRO A 456 8.03 5.52 -29.97
CA PRO A 456 6.79 6.21 -30.35
C PRO A 456 5.51 5.37 -30.29
N ALA A 457 5.59 4.04 -30.25
CA ALA A 457 4.44 3.15 -30.19
C ALA A 457 4.12 2.65 -28.77
N ILE A 458 4.94 3.00 -27.77
CA ILE A 458 4.78 2.50 -26.41
C ILE A 458 3.42 2.89 -25.81
N LYS A 459 2.80 1.94 -25.11
CA LYS A 459 1.67 2.22 -24.21
C LYS A 459 2.08 1.97 -22.78
N VAL A 460 2.17 3.07 -22.01
CA VAL A 460 2.37 3.06 -20.55
C VAL A 460 1.11 3.61 -19.89
N TYR A 461 0.62 2.94 -18.86
CA TYR A 461 -0.43 3.40 -17.96
C TYR A 461 0.22 4.01 -16.72
N GLU A 462 0.17 5.34 -16.60
CA GLU A 462 0.82 6.11 -15.55
C GLU A 462 0.04 7.40 -15.23
N ALA A 463 0.30 7.95 -14.04
CA ALA A 463 -0.07 9.31 -13.70
C ALA A 463 1.21 10.12 -13.49
N ARG A 464 1.19 11.39 -13.91
CA ARG A 464 2.31 12.33 -13.73
C ARG A 464 1.77 13.58 -13.08
N GLN A 465 2.20 13.80 -11.84
CA GLN A 465 2.00 15.05 -11.13
C GLN A 465 3.20 15.97 -11.38
N GLY A 466 3.04 17.25 -11.06
CA GLY A 466 4.11 18.21 -11.27
C GLY A 466 3.80 19.61 -10.77
N LEU A 467 4.58 20.56 -11.28
CA LEU A 467 4.54 21.97 -10.92
C LEU A 467 3.97 22.80 -12.07
N THR A 468 2.98 23.63 -11.76
CA THR A 468 2.52 24.69 -12.66
C THR A 468 3.64 25.71 -12.91
N PRO A 469 3.64 26.44 -14.05
CA PRO A 469 4.65 27.47 -14.33
C PRO A 469 4.79 28.54 -13.24
N ALA A 470 3.67 29.04 -12.72
CA ALA A 470 3.67 30.06 -11.68
C ALA A 470 4.28 29.54 -10.37
N TRP A 471 3.95 28.30 -10.00
CA TRP A 471 4.44 27.69 -8.78
C TRP A 471 5.92 27.31 -8.87
N ALA A 472 6.34 26.72 -9.99
CA ALA A 472 7.73 26.38 -10.24
C ALA A 472 8.65 27.61 -10.20
N ALA A 473 8.18 28.74 -10.74
CA ALA A 473 8.92 30.01 -10.70
C ALA A 473 9.11 30.53 -9.26
N GLN A 474 8.13 30.34 -8.37
CA GLN A 474 8.26 30.72 -6.95
C GLN A 474 9.26 29.84 -6.20
N LEU A 475 9.33 28.55 -6.56
CA LEU A 475 10.23 27.58 -5.95
C LEU A 475 11.64 27.58 -6.55
N GLY A 476 11.86 28.29 -7.67
CA GLY A 476 13.12 28.24 -8.41
C GLY A 476 13.36 26.88 -9.08
N LEU A 477 12.28 26.16 -9.43
CA LEU A 477 12.31 24.83 -10.06
C LEU A 477 11.80 24.89 -11.50
N PRO A 478 12.15 23.91 -12.37
CA PRO A 478 11.54 23.80 -13.68
C PRO A 478 10.06 23.39 -13.57
N PRO A 479 9.16 23.97 -14.38
CA PRO A 479 7.78 23.52 -14.45
C PRO A 479 7.64 22.18 -15.17
N GLY A 480 6.52 21.49 -14.93
CA GLY A 480 6.22 20.20 -15.55
C GLY A 480 6.33 19.03 -14.56
N PRO A 481 6.47 17.79 -15.06
CA PRO A 481 6.45 16.59 -14.23
C PRO A 481 7.55 16.60 -13.17
N SER A 482 7.20 16.19 -11.95
CA SER A 482 8.14 16.13 -10.83
C SER A 482 7.77 15.03 -9.84
N PHE A 483 8.78 14.48 -9.17
CA PHE A 483 8.65 13.52 -8.07
C PHE A 483 8.70 14.19 -6.67
N HIS A 484 8.74 15.52 -6.61
CA HIS A 484 8.63 16.30 -5.37
C HIS A 484 7.19 16.25 -4.83
N LEU A 485 6.84 15.14 -4.18
CA LEU A 485 5.48 14.83 -3.72
C LEU A 485 4.79 16.00 -3.00
N MET A 486 5.52 16.67 -2.10
CA MET A 486 4.97 17.77 -1.29
C MET A 486 4.86 19.10 -2.04
N LEU A 487 5.57 19.25 -3.17
CA LEU A 487 5.57 20.46 -3.99
C LEU A 487 4.57 20.38 -5.15
N ASN A 488 4.25 19.17 -5.62
CA ASN A 488 3.34 18.96 -6.74
C ASN A 488 1.98 19.65 -6.49
N ASN A 489 1.55 20.49 -7.46
CA ASN A 489 0.31 21.26 -7.38
C ASN A 489 -0.61 21.11 -8.60
N VAL A 490 -0.27 20.20 -9.52
CA VAL A 490 -1.08 19.86 -10.70
C VAL A 490 -0.91 18.39 -11.11
N ILE A 491 -2.00 17.76 -11.56
CA ILE A 491 -1.95 16.49 -12.30
C ILE A 491 -1.80 16.85 -13.78
N LEU A 492 -0.64 16.54 -14.37
CA LEU A 492 -0.32 16.88 -15.77
C LEU A 492 -0.82 15.82 -16.75
N PHE A 493 -0.92 14.57 -16.31
CA PHE A 493 -1.33 13.44 -17.12
C PHE A 493 -1.81 12.30 -16.22
N ASP A 494 -2.87 11.60 -16.63
CA ASP A 494 -3.34 10.36 -16.03
C ASP A 494 -4.14 9.56 -17.06
N ASN A 495 -3.58 8.46 -17.55
CA ASN A 495 -4.25 7.53 -18.46
C ASN A 495 -4.47 6.15 -17.82
N ARG A 496 -4.43 6.05 -16.49
CA ARG A 496 -4.64 4.78 -15.78
C ARG A 496 -6.08 4.33 -15.96
N ILE A 497 -6.28 3.04 -16.23
CA ILE A 497 -7.58 2.52 -16.65
C ILE A 497 -8.56 2.58 -15.46
N PRO A 498 -9.73 3.22 -15.57
CA PRO A 498 -10.69 3.32 -14.47
C PRO A 498 -11.36 1.96 -14.17
N PRO A 499 -12.00 1.80 -13.00
CA PRO A 499 -12.69 0.57 -12.62
C PRO A 499 -14.06 0.43 -13.29
N ARG A 500 -14.62 -0.78 -13.23
CA ARG A 500 -16.00 -1.06 -13.67
C ARG A 500 -16.97 -0.10 -12.97
N GLY A 501 -17.95 0.43 -13.71
CA GLY A 501 -18.95 1.36 -13.18
C GLY A 501 -18.50 2.82 -13.08
N PHE A 502 -17.26 3.13 -13.48
CA PHE A 502 -16.77 4.50 -13.62
C PHE A 502 -17.70 5.39 -14.44
N THR A 503 -17.83 6.65 -14.00
CA THR A 503 -18.38 7.75 -14.79
C THR A 503 -17.45 8.95 -14.71
N ASN A 504 -17.38 9.75 -15.78
CA ASN A 504 -16.57 10.96 -15.83
C ASN A 504 -16.99 11.96 -14.74
N ALA A 505 -18.30 12.17 -14.56
CA ALA A 505 -18.83 13.05 -13.51
C ALA A 505 -18.46 12.55 -12.10
N GLY A 506 -18.56 11.24 -11.85
CA GLY A 506 -18.25 10.67 -10.55
C GLY A 506 -16.76 10.80 -10.19
N PHE A 507 -15.87 10.51 -11.13
CA PHE A 507 -14.44 10.66 -10.89
C PHE A 507 -14.00 12.12 -10.77
N ALA A 508 -14.66 13.05 -11.48
CA ALA A 508 -14.40 14.48 -11.28
C ALA A 508 -14.73 14.92 -9.85
N ALA A 509 -15.84 14.42 -9.27
CA ALA A 509 -16.28 14.76 -7.91
C ALA A 509 -15.32 14.28 -6.80
N VAL A 510 -14.45 13.32 -7.08
CA VAL A 510 -13.43 12.81 -6.13
C VAL A 510 -12.00 13.11 -6.61
N GLN A 511 -11.83 14.08 -7.51
CA GLN A 511 -10.54 14.48 -8.08
C GLN A 511 -9.72 13.32 -8.69
N ALA A 512 -10.40 12.31 -9.24
CA ALA A 512 -9.80 11.14 -9.85
C ALA A 512 -10.01 11.11 -11.38
N ALA A 513 -10.39 12.21 -12.02
CA ALA A 513 -10.59 12.23 -13.48
C ALA A 513 -9.29 11.85 -14.26
N PRO A 514 -9.39 11.14 -15.40
CA PRO A 514 -8.28 11.04 -16.35
C PRO A 514 -7.85 12.43 -16.85
N VAL A 515 -6.55 12.59 -17.15
CA VAL A 515 -5.98 13.87 -17.63
C VAL A 515 -5.10 13.61 -18.85
N GLY A 516 -5.33 14.34 -19.93
CA GLY A 516 -4.62 14.09 -21.20
C GLY A 516 -4.97 12.74 -21.86
N TYR A 517 -6.05 12.11 -21.39
CA TYR A 517 -6.62 10.88 -21.91
C TYR A 517 -8.13 10.86 -21.63
N SER A 518 -8.91 10.07 -22.36
CA SER A 518 -10.37 10.01 -22.19
C SER A 518 -10.89 8.57 -22.22
N TYR A 519 -11.82 8.29 -21.32
CA TYR A 519 -12.60 7.05 -21.29
C TYR A 519 -14.08 7.40 -21.37
N ALA A 520 -14.87 6.63 -22.12
CA ALA A 520 -16.32 6.73 -22.05
C ALA A 520 -16.83 6.25 -20.68
N ASP A 521 -18.00 6.70 -20.27
CA ASP A 521 -18.64 6.17 -19.07
C ASP A 521 -18.82 4.64 -19.18
N GLY A 522 -18.48 3.92 -18.10
CA GLY A 522 -18.46 2.47 -18.07
C GLY A 522 -17.28 1.81 -18.81
N GLN A 523 -16.36 2.56 -19.42
CA GLN A 523 -15.18 2.01 -20.08
C GLN A 523 -14.07 1.70 -19.08
N TYR A 524 -14.03 0.45 -18.58
CA TYR A 524 -13.00 -0.06 -17.66
C TYR A 524 -11.90 -0.86 -18.39
N TRP A 525 -11.64 -0.52 -19.65
CA TRP A 525 -10.61 -1.11 -20.48
C TRP A 525 -9.99 -0.07 -21.42
N ASP A 526 -8.84 -0.40 -21.97
CA ASP A 526 -8.12 0.41 -22.95
C ASP A 526 -7.75 -0.43 -24.17
N ASP A 527 -7.98 0.13 -25.36
CA ASP A 527 -7.62 -0.50 -26.64
C ASP A 527 -6.45 0.27 -27.26
N THR A 528 -5.32 -0.41 -27.43
CA THR A 528 -4.13 0.13 -28.07
C THR A 528 -3.90 -0.52 -29.43
N ARG A 529 -3.63 0.29 -30.45
CA ARG A 529 -3.38 -0.17 -31.83
C ARG A 529 -1.89 -0.07 -32.14
N TYR A 530 -1.33 -1.15 -32.66
CA TYR A 530 0.04 -1.23 -33.15
C TYR A 530 0.03 -1.46 -34.66
N ARG A 531 0.80 -0.66 -35.40
CA ARG A 531 1.07 -0.89 -36.82
C ARG A 531 2.29 -1.78 -36.94
N LEU A 532 2.10 -2.98 -37.48
CA LEU A 532 3.14 -3.98 -37.63
C LEU A 532 3.63 -4.03 -39.09
N PRO A 533 4.91 -4.34 -39.33
CA PRO A 533 5.41 -4.61 -40.68
C PRO A 533 4.61 -5.74 -41.34
N CYS A 534 4.34 -5.63 -42.63
CA CYS A 534 3.59 -6.66 -43.38
C CYS A 534 4.34 -8.01 -43.49
N THR A 535 5.64 -8.03 -43.14
CA THR A 535 6.46 -9.25 -43.01
C THR A 535 6.18 -10.02 -41.72
N ALA A 536 5.53 -9.41 -40.73
CA ALA A 536 5.22 -10.05 -39.46
C ALA A 536 4.14 -11.13 -39.66
N VAL A 537 4.44 -12.34 -39.19
CA VAL A 537 3.50 -13.49 -39.20
C VAL A 537 3.12 -13.94 -37.79
N ARG A 538 3.78 -13.40 -36.76
CA ARG A 538 3.51 -13.69 -35.35
C ARG A 538 3.72 -12.43 -34.52
N ALA A 539 2.87 -12.21 -33.52
CA ALA A 539 3.09 -11.20 -32.49
C ALA A 539 3.01 -11.82 -31.10
N SER A 540 3.83 -11.32 -30.18
CA SER A 540 3.73 -11.56 -28.74
C SER A 540 3.48 -10.24 -28.03
N VAL A 541 2.56 -10.25 -27.08
CA VAL A 541 2.16 -9.09 -26.29
C VAL A 541 2.23 -9.51 -24.83
N THR A 542 2.96 -8.74 -24.02
CA THR A 542 3.06 -8.94 -22.57
C THR A 542 2.70 -7.65 -21.84
N LEU A 543 1.80 -7.75 -20.86
CA LEU A 543 1.47 -6.68 -19.93
C LEU A 543 2.37 -6.81 -18.71
N TYR A 544 3.18 -5.79 -18.45
CA TYR A 544 4.09 -5.72 -17.31
C TYR A 544 3.63 -4.72 -16.27
N TYR A 545 3.92 -5.00 -15.00
CA TYR A 545 3.84 -4.05 -13.89
C TYR A 545 5.23 -3.84 -13.28
N GLN A 546 5.58 -2.60 -12.94
CA GLN A 546 6.79 -2.28 -12.17
C GLN A 546 6.47 -1.45 -10.93
N THR A 547 7.05 -1.85 -9.78
CA THR A 547 6.87 -1.18 -8.49
C THR A 547 7.55 0.19 -8.44
N ALA A 548 8.80 0.28 -8.90
CA ALA A 548 9.55 1.53 -8.95
C ALA A 548 10.39 1.61 -10.22
N SER A 549 10.19 2.67 -10.99
CA SER A 549 10.98 2.99 -12.17
C SER A 549 12.38 3.49 -11.79
N ARG A 550 13.37 3.26 -12.66
CA ARG A 550 14.74 3.77 -12.49
C ARG A 550 14.77 5.28 -12.21
N GLU A 551 14.01 6.06 -12.97
CA GLU A 551 13.98 7.52 -12.91
C GLU A 551 13.57 8.03 -11.52
N PHE A 552 12.63 7.33 -10.88
CA PHE A 552 12.19 7.63 -9.52
C PHE A 552 13.25 7.26 -8.46
N ILE A 553 13.91 6.11 -8.63
CA ILE A 553 14.97 5.68 -7.71
C ILE A 553 16.19 6.60 -7.81
N GLU A 554 16.60 6.99 -9.02
CA GLU A 554 17.69 7.94 -9.24
C GLU A 554 17.34 9.33 -8.70
N PHE A 555 16.09 9.80 -8.90
CA PHE A 555 15.62 11.04 -8.28
C PHE A 555 15.73 11.01 -6.75
N LEU A 556 15.26 9.95 -6.09
CA LEU A 556 15.32 9.85 -4.63
C LEU A 556 16.77 9.79 -4.11
N ARG A 557 17.70 9.22 -4.89
CA ARG A 557 19.13 9.25 -4.59
C ARG A 557 19.71 10.65 -4.74
N ASP A 558 19.43 11.31 -5.87
CA ASP A 558 20.07 12.56 -6.26
C ASP A 558 19.51 13.77 -5.48
N GLU A 559 18.22 13.77 -5.17
CA GLU A 559 17.57 14.85 -4.41
C GLU A 559 17.76 14.72 -2.91
N ASN A 560 18.02 13.53 -2.37
CA ASN A 560 18.29 13.38 -0.94
C ASN A 560 19.70 13.88 -0.61
N VAL A 561 19.77 15.00 0.09
CA VAL A 561 21.03 15.66 0.51
C VAL A 561 21.12 15.82 2.02
N THR A 562 20.16 15.26 2.76
CA THR A 562 20.07 15.41 4.22
C THR A 562 20.49 14.17 4.98
N ASN A 563 20.37 12.98 4.39
CA ASN A 563 20.83 11.74 5.00
C ASN A 563 21.24 10.68 3.94
N GLY A 564 21.55 9.46 4.37
CA GLY A 564 21.99 8.36 3.49
C GLY A 564 20.87 7.54 2.85
N ASP A 565 19.59 7.82 3.09
CA ASP A 565 18.49 6.91 2.72
C ASP A 565 18.30 6.77 1.20
N GLY A 566 18.51 7.86 0.46
CA GLY A 566 18.44 7.86 -1.01
C GLY A 566 19.51 6.97 -1.64
N GLN A 567 20.76 7.07 -1.15
CA GLN A 567 21.86 6.23 -1.60
C GLN A 567 21.65 4.77 -1.19
N LEU A 568 21.19 4.53 0.04
CA LEU A 568 20.87 3.19 0.52
C LEU A 568 19.80 2.52 -0.35
N LEU A 569 18.72 3.23 -0.69
CA LEU A 569 17.69 2.74 -1.59
C LEU A 569 18.25 2.38 -2.97
N TYR A 570 19.11 3.22 -3.54
CA TYR A 570 19.74 2.97 -4.83
C TYR A 570 20.61 1.71 -4.81
N ASP A 571 21.42 1.51 -3.76
CA ASP A 571 22.28 0.34 -3.61
C ASP A 571 21.46 -0.94 -3.46
N LEU A 572 20.35 -0.88 -2.70
CA LEU A 572 19.40 -1.98 -2.58
C LEU A 572 18.75 -2.30 -3.94
N TRP A 573 18.34 -1.29 -4.70
CA TRP A 573 17.78 -1.43 -6.05
C TRP A 573 18.75 -2.12 -7.01
N MET A 574 20.03 -1.72 -7.01
CA MET A 574 21.08 -2.37 -7.81
C MET A 574 21.26 -3.85 -7.45
N ARG A 575 21.15 -4.20 -6.16
CA ARG A 575 21.33 -5.56 -5.63
C ARG A 575 20.10 -6.46 -5.74
N THR A 576 18.92 -5.89 -6.02
CA THR A 576 17.62 -6.60 -6.08
C THR A 576 16.99 -6.52 -7.46
N ASN A 577 17.82 -6.66 -8.49
CA ASN A 577 17.40 -6.71 -9.89
C ASN A 577 16.57 -5.49 -10.34
N ARG A 578 16.86 -4.31 -9.77
CA ARG A 578 16.35 -3.03 -10.24
C ARG A 578 14.83 -2.91 -10.32
N SER A 579 14.12 -3.48 -9.34
CA SER A 579 12.65 -3.57 -9.38
C SER A 579 12.16 -4.16 -10.70
N ALA A 580 12.72 -5.32 -11.09
CA ALA A 580 12.33 -6.02 -12.31
C ALA A 580 10.80 -6.18 -12.41
N PRO A 581 10.23 -5.97 -13.59
CA PRO A 581 8.80 -5.99 -13.76
C PRO A 581 8.21 -7.40 -13.63
N VAL A 582 6.96 -7.44 -13.21
CA VAL A 582 6.15 -8.65 -13.10
C VAL A 582 5.29 -8.78 -14.35
N VAL A 583 5.30 -9.96 -14.98
CA VAL A 583 4.35 -10.31 -16.03
C VAL A 583 2.96 -10.44 -15.42
N MET A 584 2.03 -9.57 -15.82
CA MET A 584 0.63 -9.67 -15.43
C MET A 584 -0.12 -10.64 -16.33
N ALA A 585 0.08 -10.54 -17.65
CA ALA A 585 -0.53 -11.40 -18.65
C ALA A 585 0.26 -11.37 -19.96
N SER A 586 0.21 -12.46 -20.73
CA SER A 586 0.81 -12.53 -22.07
C SER A 586 -0.12 -13.20 -23.08
N ARG A 587 0.01 -12.81 -24.35
CA ARG A 587 -0.69 -13.40 -25.50
C ARG A 587 0.28 -13.54 -26.66
N THR A 588 0.17 -14.64 -27.39
CA THR A 588 0.85 -14.82 -28.68
C THR A 588 -0.20 -15.13 -29.73
N VAL A 589 -0.13 -14.43 -30.85
CA VAL A 589 -1.08 -14.56 -31.96
C VAL A 589 -0.35 -14.76 -33.27
N THR A 590 -0.93 -15.58 -34.15
CA THR A 590 -0.52 -15.67 -35.55
C THR A 590 -1.17 -14.52 -36.31
N LEU A 591 -0.39 -13.87 -37.16
CA LEU A 591 -0.85 -12.80 -38.04
C LEU A 591 -1.10 -13.42 -39.43
N PRO A 592 -2.25 -13.13 -40.08
CA PRO A 592 -2.46 -13.49 -41.47
C PRO A 592 -1.43 -12.70 -42.30
N GLY A 593 -0.42 -13.41 -42.81
CA GLY A 593 0.66 -12.79 -43.59
C GLY A 593 0.11 -12.00 -44.78
N MET A 594 0.72 -10.84 -45.01
CA MET A 594 0.39 -9.84 -46.04
C MET A 594 -0.76 -8.88 -45.70
N CYS A 595 -0.40 -7.61 -45.46
CA CYS A 595 -1.28 -6.50 -45.79
C CYS A 595 -1.62 -6.64 -47.28
N GLN A 596 -2.88 -6.89 -47.65
CA GLN A 596 -3.25 -6.85 -49.05
C GLN A 596 -2.93 -5.45 -49.58
N ALA A 597 -1.95 -5.34 -50.48
CA ALA A 597 -1.76 -4.14 -51.26
C ALA A 597 -3.08 -3.88 -51.99
N ALA A 598 -3.69 -2.71 -51.77
CA ALA A 598 -4.81 -2.26 -52.57
C ALA A 598 -4.38 -2.35 -54.04
N LEU A 599 -4.96 -3.29 -54.79
CA LEU A 599 -4.76 -3.38 -56.24
C LEU A 599 -5.14 -2.02 -56.83
N PRO A 600 -4.28 -1.36 -57.63
CA PRO A 600 -4.67 -0.13 -58.28
C PRO A 600 -5.90 -0.44 -59.15
N LEU A 601 -6.98 0.31 -58.95
CA LEU A 601 -8.16 0.27 -59.81
C LEU A 601 -7.69 0.64 -61.23
N ILE A 602 -7.46 -0.36 -62.08
CA ILE A 602 -7.35 -0.15 -63.52
C ILE A 602 -8.79 0.03 -64.01
N LEU A 603 -9.21 1.30 -64.08
CA LEU A 603 -10.38 1.69 -64.86
C LEU A 603 -10.11 1.31 -66.33
N LYS A 604 -10.94 0.42 -66.87
CA LYS A 604 -10.97 0.09 -68.31
C LYS A 604 -11.63 1.20 -69.10
#